data_AF-A0A9R0AT80-F1
#
_entry.id   AF-A0A9R0AT80-F1
#
_cell.length_a   1.000
_cell.length_b   1.000
_cell.length_c   1.000
_cell.angle_alpha   90.00
_cell.angle_beta   90.00
_cell.angle_gamma   90.00
#
_symmetry.space_group_name_H-M   'P 1'
#
loop_
_entity.id
_entity.type
_entity.pdbx_description
1 polymer ?
#
loop_
_entity_poly.entity_id
_entity_poly.type
_entity_poly.pdbx_seq_one_letter_code
_entity_poly.pdbx_strand_id
1 'polypeptide(L)'
;MDSTNKQSSINQLQEQIRSLTEENVQLRERNEALFSKLDSVQNKLGQQAASKSDLSIKLVQCEEDKLKISKDLVDVQIEANKVREQYEAEIFKLKNMVLSQEGTASSLQTECDRLRQEVSAASARFEVIERSERDLAEEYAVLKSNFLSLSSAYERERTHSEELSGELLALAHTQDTLLQERERTRRHTLEVERVRALLSRTSQNRVRPEEFEQSKSQLERNGVQNNLRDEFEKLRKSYEGHQQQLEEKVVAMGREQQENKRAIQSTRHELSQQSATLIISQHQLKEAEAEVSKLQNHLKELNREYRARLARYIQDVTECVTAAGDGDLGQKLKGFVESMLEEVKTSYRSREEQLTKAVRTYRKRIQGLSNTYQQLLIAYRLQREQILALPEHALEAGPPEGHFSPAGAELRGETERELHRLREDKARLESQLKLAREQGWTNSRRLE
;
A
#
# COMPACT_ATOMS: atom_id res chain seq x y z
N MET A 1 114.29 3.06 112.18
CA MET A 1 112.88 3.54 112.19
C MET A 1 112.29 3.57 110.76
N ASP A 2 112.66 2.65 109.87
CA ASP A 2 112.26 2.68 108.44
C ASP A 2 111.14 1.70 108.04
N SER A 3 110.79 0.73 108.90
CA SER A 3 109.82 -0.32 108.53
C SER A 3 108.36 0.07 108.78
N THR A 4 108.09 0.93 109.77
CA THR A 4 106.74 1.41 110.10
C THR A 4 106.22 2.45 109.10
N ASN A 5 107.11 3.28 108.54
CA ASN A 5 106.75 4.27 107.52
C ASN A 5 106.48 3.61 106.14
N LYS A 6 107.13 2.47 105.86
CA LYS A 6 106.83 1.63 104.69
C LYS A 6 105.47 0.94 104.82
N GLN A 7 105.10 0.47 106.01
CA GLN A 7 103.83 -0.21 106.24
C GLN A 7 102.62 0.75 106.13
N SER A 8 102.73 1.99 106.61
CA SER A 8 101.66 2.99 106.43
C SER A 8 101.52 3.42 104.96
N SER A 9 102.63 3.56 104.24
CA SER A 9 102.63 3.87 102.80
C SER A 9 102.01 2.73 101.96
N ILE A 10 102.27 1.47 102.33
CA ILE A 10 101.65 0.29 101.71
C ILE A 10 100.13 0.26 101.98
N ASN A 11 99.69 0.57 103.19
CA ASN A 11 98.27 0.60 103.52
C ASN A 11 97.54 1.74 102.77
N GLN A 12 98.14 2.93 102.68
CA GLN A 12 97.59 4.04 101.87
C GLN A 12 97.48 3.68 100.38
N LEU A 13 98.47 2.97 99.83
CA LEU A 13 98.42 2.46 98.46
C LEU A 13 97.32 1.40 98.29
N GLN A 14 97.12 0.51 99.27
CA GLN A 14 96.03 -0.49 99.22
C GLN A 14 94.64 0.16 99.27
N GLU A 15 94.48 1.21 100.08
CA GLU A 15 93.24 1.98 100.17
C GLU A 15 92.97 2.79 98.88
N GLN A 16 94.02 3.39 98.30
CA GLN A 16 93.95 4.01 96.97
C GLN A 16 93.59 3.01 95.89
N ILE A 17 94.19 1.81 95.87
CA ILE A 17 93.86 0.75 94.92
C ILE A 17 92.39 0.34 95.09
N ARG A 18 91.89 0.19 96.32
CA ARG A 18 90.49 -0.18 96.57
C ARG A 18 89.52 0.91 96.10
N SER A 19 89.80 2.18 96.41
CA SER A 19 89.02 3.34 95.92
C SER A 19 89.00 3.40 94.39
N LEU A 20 90.16 3.26 93.74
CA LEU A 20 90.27 3.23 92.28
C LEU A 20 89.55 2.02 91.66
N THR A 21 89.50 0.88 92.36
CA THR A 21 88.79 -0.31 91.89
C THR A 21 87.28 -0.07 91.94
N GLU A 22 86.78 0.53 93.01
CA GLU A 22 85.37 0.84 93.20
C GLU A 22 84.90 1.94 92.24
N GLU A 23 85.73 2.97 92.02
CA GLU A 23 85.51 3.97 90.98
C GLU A 23 85.47 3.35 89.57
N ASN A 24 86.38 2.40 89.27
CA ASN A 24 86.36 1.67 88.00
C ASN A 24 85.07 0.85 87.82
N VAL A 25 84.55 0.23 88.88
CA VAL A 25 83.27 -0.50 88.83
C VAL A 25 82.12 0.47 88.53
N GLN A 26 82.04 1.59 89.24
CA GLN A 26 81.00 2.60 88.98
C GLN A 26 81.10 3.20 87.56
N LEU A 27 82.31 3.38 87.04
CA LEU A 27 82.53 3.84 85.67
C LEU A 27 82.07 2.79 84.65
N ARG A 28 82.28 1.50 84.92
CA ARG A 28 81.77 0.40 84.09
C ARG A 28 80.25 0.39 84.06
N GLU A 29 79.59 0.46 85.22
CA GLU A 29 78.12 0.50 85.31
C GLU A 29 77.54 1.72 84.60
N ARG A 30 78.15 2.90 84.77
CA ARG A 30 77.74 4.11 84.04
C ARG A 30 77.92 3.96 82.53
N ASN A 31 79.03 3.37 82.09
CA ASN A 31 79.25 3.09 80.66
C ASN A 31 78.21 2.11 80.11
N GLU A 32 77.88 1.04 80.84
CA GLU A 32 76.87 0.07 80.43
C GLU A 32 75.47 0.69 80.32
N ALA A 33 75.10 1.58 81.26
CA ALA A 33 73.88 2.35 81.19
C ALA A 33 73.87 3.34 80.01
N LEU A 34 75.02 3.95 79.68
CA LEU A 34 75.18 4.81 78.50
C LEU A 34 75.05 4.01 77.21
N PHE A 35 75.65 2.82 77.11
CA PHE A 35 75.49 1.93 75.95
C PHE A 35 74.03 1.51 75.75
N SER A 36 73.33 1.12 76.82
CA SER A 36 71.91 0.78 76.74
C SER A 36 71.04 1.96 76.25
N LYS A 37 71.36 3.18 76.68
CA LYS A 37 70.69 4.41 76.20
C LYS A 37 71.03 4.69 74.74
N LEU A 38 72.29 4.50 74.34
CA LEU A 38 72.73 4.66 72.96
C LEU A 38 71.99 3.69 72.04
N ASP A 39 71.87 2.42 72.44
CA ASP A 39 71.13 1.39 71.70
C ASP A 39 69.65 1.74 71.56
N SER A 40 69.02 2.23 72.64
CA SER A 40 67.63 2.71 72.59
C SER A 40 67.46 3.88 71.62
N VAL A 41 68.39 4.86 71.63
CA VAL A 41 68.35 6.00 70.71
C VAL A 41 68.57 5.56 69.27
N GLN A 42 69.52 4.65 69.03
CA GLN A 42 69.81 4.09 67.72
C GLN A 42 68.61 3.33 67.15
N ASN A 43 67.92 2.53 67.98
CA ASN A 43 66.71 1.82 67.59
C ASN A 43 65.56 2.79 67.23
N LYS A 44 65.34 3.82 68.05
CA LYS A 44 64.35 4.87 67.75
C LYS A 44 64.67 5.61 66.46
N LEU A 45 65.94 5.94 66.23
CA LEU A 45 66.39 6.58 64.99
C LEU A 45 66.15 5.67 63.78
N GLY A 46 66.42 4.37 63.90
CA GLY A 46 66.13 3.38 62.86
C GLY A 46 64.64 3.29 62.53
N GLN A 47 63.77 3.23 63.54
CA GLN A 47 62.31 3.23 63.35
C GLN A 47 61.83 4.55 62.73
N GLN A 48 62.41 5.69 63.12
CA GLN A 48 62.07 6.98 62.55
C GLN A 48 62.50 7.07 61.07
N ALA A 49 63.67 6.54 60.73
CA ALA A 49 64.14 6.48 59.34
C ALA A 49 63.25 5.56 58.48
N ALA A 50 62.84 4.40 59.01
CA ALA A 50 61.93 3.47 58.33
C ALA A 50 60.56 4.11 58.08
N SER A 51 59.94 4.68 59.12
CA SER A 51 58.64 5.37 58.98
C SER A 51 58.69 6.58 58.04
N LYS A 52 59.80 7.35 58.05
CA LYS A 52 60.02 8.43 57.07
C LYS A 52 60.08 7.89 55.63
N SER A 53 60.77 6.78 55.41
CA SER A 53 60.82 6.10 54.11
C SER A 53 59.44 5.62 53.66
N ASP A 54 58.70 4.94 54.54
CA ASP A 54 57.35 4.43 54.24
C ASP A 54 56.37 5.56 53.90
N LEU A 55 56.43 6.68 54.65
CA LEU A 55 55.63 7.87 54.35
C LEU A 55 56.01 8.48 52.99
N SER A 56 57.30 8.53 52.67
CA SER A 56 57.76 9.04 51.37
C SER A 56 57.25 8.16 50.21
N ILE A 57 57.26 6.83 50.36
CA ILE A 57 56.74 5.90 49.34
C ILE A 57 55.23 6.09 49.18
N LYS A 58 54.48 6.18 50.27
CA LYS A 58 53.02 6.41 50.22
C LYS A 58 52.67 7.75 49.59
N LEU A 59 53.47 8.79 49.82
CA LEU A 59 53.26 10.10 49.20
C LEU A 59 53.44 10.01 47.69
N VAL A 60 54.51 9.36 47.21
CA VAL A 60 54.75 9.15 45.77
C VAL A 60 53.58 8.37 45.14
N GLN A 61 53.13 7.29 45.77
CA GLN A 61 51.98 6.52 45.26
C GLN A 61 50.70 7.36 45.18
N CYS A 62 50.45 8.20 46.20
CA CYS A 62 49.29 9.10 46.20
C CYS A 62 49.37 10.14 45.07
N GLU A 63 50.56 10.67 44.78
CA GLU A 63 50.78 11.58 43.65
C GLU A 63 50.58 10.89 42.30
N GLU A 64 51.08 9.66 42.14
CA GLU A 64 50.87 8.84 40.95
C GLU A 64 49.38 8.53 40.72
N ASP A 65 48.66 8.13 41.76
CA ASP A 65 47.22 7.85 41.69
C ASP A 65 46.43 9.13 41.36
N LYS A 66 46.81 10.28 41.92
CA LYS A 66 46.21 11.58 41.58
C LYS A 66 46.43 11.94 40.12
N LEU A 67 47.64 11.75 39.59
CA LEU A 67 47.93 11.99 38.17
C LEU A 67 47.16 11.04 37.27
N LYS A 68 47.02 9.78 37.67
CA LYS A 68 46.21 8.79 36.95
C LYS A 68 44.74 9.19 36.89
N ILE A 69 44.15 9.57 38.03
CA ILE A 69 42.76 10.05 38.07
C ILE A 69 42.60 11.33 37.24
N SER A 70 43.56 12.26 37.31
CA SER A 70 43.52 13.49 36.50
C SER A 70 43.59 13.21 35.00
N LYS A 71 44.39 12.22 34.59
CA LYS A 71 44.45 11.77 33.20
C LYS A 71 43.13 11.14 32.77
N ASP A 72 42.62 10.18 33.55
CA ASP A 72 41.37 9.48 33.23
C ASP A 72 40.19 10.46 33.12
N LEU A 73 40.16 11.51 33.96
CA LEU A 73 39.16 12.58 33.88
C LEU A 73 39.24 13.36 32.56
N VAL A 74 40.45 13.70 32.12
CA VAL A 74 40.67 14.40 30.83
C VAL A 74 40.28 13.49 29.67
N ASP A 75 40.65 12.21 29.70
CA ASP A 75 40.31 11.24 28.65
C ASP A 75 38.78 11.09 28.53
N VAL A 76 38.07 10.98 29.66
CA VAL A 76 36.59 10.96 29.67
C VAL A 76 36.01 12.27 29.11
N GLN A 77 36.59 13.43 29.43
CA GLN A 77 36.12 14.71 28.93
C GLN A 77 36.36 14.88 27.42
N ILE A 78 37.45 14.33 26.89
CA ILE A 78 37.73 14.28 25.45
C ILE A 78 36.69 13.39 24.74
N GLU A 79 36.46 12.16 25.25
CA GLU A 79 35.48 11.26 24.64
C GLU A 79 34.06 11.82 24.73
N ALA A 80 33.68 12.47 25.84
CA ALA A 80 32.40 13.16 25.96
C ALA A 80 32.25 14.30 24.92
N ASN A 81 33.31 15.08 24.70
CA ASN A 81 33.30 16.13 23.68
C ASN A 81 33.22 15.56 22.26
N LYS A 82 33.92 14.47 21.98
CA LYS A 82 33.90 13.80 20.68
C LYS A 82 32.52 13.24 20.35
N VAL A 83 31.86 12.60 21.32
CA VAL A 83 30.48 12.13 21.19
C VAL A 83 29.52 13.29 20.99
N ARG A 84 29.69 14.40 21.73
CA ARG A 84 28.88 15.61 21.54
C ARG A 84 29.03 16.21 20.14
N GLU A 85 30.25 16.30 19.61
CA GLU A 85 30.51 16.78 18.25
C GLU A 85 29.86 15.90 17.18
N GLN A 86 29.89 14.57 17.36
CA GLN A 86 29.19 13.63 16.48
C GLN A 86 27.69 13.88 16.47
N TYR A 87 27.06 14.04 17.64
CA TYR A 87 25.63 14.35 17.73
C TYR A 87 25.29 15.70 17.11
N GLU A 88 26.11 16.74 17.34
CA GLU A 88 25.92 18.05 16.70
C GLU A 88 25.99 17.90 15.17
N ALA A 89 26.96 17.18 14.63
CA ALA A 89 27.10 16.93 13.19
C ALA A 89 25.91 16.14 12.60
N GLU A 90 25.41 15.12 13.30
CA GLU A 90 24.22 14.37 12.90
C GLU A 90 22.97 15.25 12.90
N ILE A 91 22.79 16.08 13.94
CA ILE A 91 21.68 17.05 14.01
C ILE A 91 21.73 18.00 12.81
N PHE A 92 22.90 18.52 12.45
CA PHE A 92 23.04 19.37 11.26
C PHE A 92 22.67 18.65 9.96
N LYS A 93 23.12 17.39 9.79
CA LYS A 93 22.76 16.57 8.62
C LYS A 93 21.25 16.31 8.55
N LEU A 94 20.65 15.91 9.67
CA LEU A 94 19.21 15.66 9.76
C LEU A 94 18.42 16.93 9.47
N LYS A 95 18.83 18.08 10.02
CA LYS A 95 18.17 19.36 9.75
C LYS A 95 18.22 19.73 8.26
N ASN A 96 19.36 19.53 7.60
CA ASN A 96 19.47 19.77 6.16
C ASN A 96 18.57 18.83 5.35
N MET A 97 18.48 17.56 5.75
CA MET A 97 17.59 16.60 5.11
C MET A 97 16.12 17.00 5.28
N VAL A 98 15.70 17.38 6.49
CA VAL A 98 14.34 17.88 6.76
C VAL A 98 14.03 19.11 5.90
N LEU A 99 14.92 20.09 5.85
CA LEU A 99 14.72 21.28 5.00
C LEU A 99 14.59 20.93 3.51
N SER A 100 15.39 19.98 3.02
CA SER A 100 15.27 19.52 1.63
C SER A 100 13.94 18.82 1.36
N GLN A 101 13.48 17.99 2.30
CA GLN A 101 12.20 17.29 2.23
C GLN A 101 11.03 18.28 2.31
N GLU A 102 11.08 19.27 3.19
CA GLU A 102 10.10 20.36 3.28
C GLU A 102 10.02 21.16 1.97
N GLY A 103 11.16 21.42 1.33
CA GLY A 103 11.20 22.04 0.00
C GLY A 103 10.49 21.19 -1.06
N THR A 104 10.77 19.89 -1.11
CA THR A 104 10.10 18.98 -2.06
C THR A 104 8.59 18.85 -1.77
N ALA A 105 8.20 18.77 -0.50
CA ALA A 105 6.80 18.69 -0.09
C ALA A 105 6.04 19.96 -0.46
N SER A 106 6.65 21.13 -0.29
CA SER A 106 6.08 22.42 -0.68
C SER A 106 5.88 22.49 -2.20
N SER A 107 6.86 22.04 -2.99
CA SER A 107 6.73 21.98 -4.46
C SER A 107 5.62 20.99 -4.89
N LEU A 108 5.55 19.81 -4.30
CA LEU A 108 4.47 18.85 -4.56
C LEU A 108 3.09 19.40 -4.17
N GLN A 109 3.01 20.14 -3.07
CA GLN A 109 1.77 20.81 -2.66
C GLN A 109 1.32 21.85 -3.69
N THR A 110 2.24 22.67 -4.21
CA THR A 110 1.90 23.64 -5.26
C THR A 110 1.43 22.97 -6.55
N GLU A 111 2.00 21.83 -6.93
CA GLU A 111 1.54 21.05 -8.09
C GLU A 111 0.17 20.40 -7.83
N CYS A 112 -0.08 19.90 -6.62
CA CYS A 112 -1.40 19.39 -6.25
C CYS A 112 -2.47 20.47 -6.34
N ASP A 113 -2.19 21.67 -5.86
CA ASP A 113 -3.12 22.79 -5.91
C ASP A 113 -3.36 23.25 -7.36
N ARG A 114 -2.32 23.27 -8.21
CA ARG A 114 -2.46 23.52 -9.66
C ARG A 114 -3.37 22.48 -10.33
N LEU A 115 -3.12 21.20 -10.10
CA LEU A 115 -3.93 20.12 -10.68
C LEU A 115 -5.38 20.17 -10.20
N ARG A 116 -5.62 20.51 -8.92
CA ARG A 116 -6.98 20.71 -8.40
C ARG A 116 -7.71 21.84 -9.13
N GLN A 117 -7.03 22.95 -9.39
CA GLN A 117 -7.59 24.06 -10.16
C GLN A 117 -7.90 23.64 -11.60
N GLU A 118 -7.03 22.87 -12.25
CA GLU A 118 -7.26 22.34 -13.60
C GLU A 118 -8.44 21.39 -13.67
N VAL A 119 -8.58 20.48 -12.69
CA VAL A 119 -9.74 19.58 -12.58
C VAL A 119 -11.02 20.37 -12.35
N SER A 120 -10.99 21.38 -11.47
CA SER A 120 -12.15 22.25 -11.25
C SER A 120 -12.54 23.02 -12.52
N ALA A 121 -11.57 23.54 -13.26
CA ALA A 121 -11.82 24.25 -14.51
C ALA A 121 -12.36 23.31 -15.60
N ALA A 122 -11.83 22.09 -15.69
CA ALA A 122 -12.33 21.07 -16.62
C ALA A 122 -13.76 20.65 -16.28
N SER A 123 -14.07 20.46 -15.00
CA SER A 123 -15.41 20.11 -14.52
C SER A 123 -16.42 21.21 -14.86
N ALA A 124 -16.05 22.48 -14.64
CA ALA A 124 -16.91 23.61 -15.02
C ALA A 124 -17.15 23.67 -16.54
N ARG A 125 -16.14 23.38 -17.37
CA ARG A 125 -16.32 23.27 -18.83
C ARG A 125 -17.25 22.14 -19.22
N PHE A 126 -17.12 20.99 -18.55
CA PHE A 126 -17.96 19.82 -18.81
C PHE A 126 -19.43 20.11 -18.45
N GLU A 127 -19.69 20.73 -17.30
CA GLU A 127 -21.07 21.15 -16.94
C GLU A 127 -21.71 22.07 -17.98
N VAL A 128 -20.93 22.97 -18.60
CA VAL A 128 -21.42 23.85 -19.67
C VAL A 128 -21.78 23.04 -20.91
N ILE A 129 -20.95 22.06 -21.30
CA ILE A 129 -21.23 21.18 -22.44
C ILE A 129 -22.47 20.34 -22.17
N GLU A 130 -22.59 19.71 -21.00
CA GLU A 130 -23.78 18.94 -20.63
C GLU A 130 -25.06 19.77 -20.64
N ARG A 131 -24.99 21.05 -20.24
CA ARG A 131 -26.13 21.97 -20.39
C ARG A 131 -26.48 22.17 -21.86
N SER A 132 -25.50 22.46 -22.70
CA SER A 132 -25.73 22.66 -24.14
C SER A 132 -26.27 21.40 -24.84
N GLU A 133 -25.83 20.20 -24.45
CA GLU A 133 -26.36 18.95 -24.99
C GLU A 133 -27.81 18.71 -24.57
N ARG A 134 -28.15 19.03 -23.31
CA ARG A 134 -29.54 18.97 -22.84
C ARG A 134 -30.43 19.94 -23.61
N ASP A 135 -30.00 21.20 -23.75
CA ASP A 135 -30.74 22.21 -24.50
C ASP A 135 -30.95 21.75 -25.97
N LEU A 136 -29.91 21.21 -26.62
CA LEU A 136 -30.01 20.69 -27.99
C LEU A 136 -30.96 19.48 -28.11
N ALA A 137 -30.96 18.59 -27.11
CA ALA A 137 -31.87 17.45 -27.08
C ALA A 137 -33.34 17.89 -26.92
N GLU A 138 -33.59 18.91 -26.09
CA GLU A 138 -34.92 19.52 -25.94
C GLU A 138 -35.39 20.15 -27.27
N GLU A 139 -34.53 20.93 -27.93
CA GLU A 139 -34.81 21.51 -29.25
C GLU A 139 -35.11 20.43 -30.31
N TYR A 140 -34.32 19.34 -30.33
CA TYR A 140 -34.57 18.21 -31.24
C TYR A 140 -35.90 17.51 -30.95
N ALA A 141 -36.27 17.37 -29.68
CA ALA A 141 -37.54 16.77 -29.28
C ALA A 141 -38.74 17.63 -29.74
N VAL A 142 -38.65 18.95 -29.56
CA VAL A 142 -39.65 19.91 -30.05
C VAL A 142 -39.76 19.82 -31.58
N LEU A 143 -38.62 19.83 -32.27
CA LEU A 143 -38.57 19.74 -33.73
C LEU A 143 -39.20 18.43 -34.24
N LYS A 144 -38.89 17.30 -33.61
CA LYS A 144 -39.48 15.99 -33.94
C LYS A 144 -41.00 16.00 -33.75
N SER A 145 -41.49 16.58 -32.66
CA SER A 145 -42.94 16.73 -32.41
C SER A 145 -43.63 17.57 -33.48
N ASN A 146 -42.99 18.67 -33.91
CA ASN A 146 -43.49 19.52 -34.99
C ASN A 146 -43.53 18.77 -36.33
N PHE A 147 -42.47 18.02 -36.67
CA PHE A 147 -42.46 17.19 -37.88
C PHE A 147 -43.56 16.14 -37.88
N LEU A 148 -43.76 15.43 -36.77
CA LEU A 148 -44.83 14.45 -36.65
C LEU A 148 -46.22 15.09 -36.82
N SER A 149 -46.41 16.28 -36.23
CA SER A 149 -47.64 17.05 -36.37
C SER A 149 -47.88 17.47 -37.83
N LEU A 150 -46.85 17.94 -38.52
CA LEU A 150 -46.91 18.31 -39.94
C LEU A 150 -47.19 17.10 -40.84
N SER A 151 -46.52 15.97 -40.61
CA SER A 151 -46.77 14.72 -41.33
C SER A 151 -48.22 14.26 -41.15
N SER A 152 -48.76 14.32 -39.93
CA SER A 152 -50.17 13.99 -39.68
C SER A 152 -51.14 14.93 -40.41
N ALA A 153 -50.80 16.22 -40.54
CA ALA A 153 -51.60 17.18 -41.28
C ALA A 153 -51.53 16.94 -42.78
N TYR A 154 -50.35 16.63 -43.30
CA TYR A 154 -50.14 16.26 -44.69
C TYR A 154 -50.95 15.00 -45.07
N GLU A 155 -50.92 13.95 -44.25
CA GLU A 155 -51.72 12.74 -44.51
C GLU A 155 -53.23 13.02 -44.46
N ARG A 156 -53.68 13.91 -43.58
CA ARG A 156 -55.09 14.36 -43.57
C ARG A 156 -55.47 15.10 -44.85
N GLU A 157 -54.62 15.99 -45.34
CA GLU A 157 -54.87 16.71 -46.60
C GLU A 157 -54.82 15.78 -47.81
N ARG A 158 -53.91 14.80 -47.79
CA ARG A 158 -53.81 13.77 -48.81
C ARG A 158 -55.07 12.91 -48.87
N THR A 159 -55.51 12.39 -47.72
CA THR A 159 -56.75 11.60 -47.65
C THR A 159 -57.96 12.42 -48.08
N HIS A 160 -58.05 13.70 -47.69
CA HIS A 160 -59.09 14.60 -48.17
C HIS A 160 -59.03 14.83 -49.69
N SER A 161 -57.84 14.99 -50.26
CA SER A 161 -57.65 15.12 -51.71
C SER A 161 -58.03 13.85 -52.47
N GLU A 162 -57.70 12.67 -51.91
CA GLU A 162 -58.09 11.37 -52.45
C GLU A 162 -59.62 11.21 -52.42
N GLU A 163 -60.28 11.57 -51.31
CA GLU A 163 -61.75 11.61 -51.18
C GLU A 163 -62.39 12.52 -52.22
N LEU A 164 -61.93 13.78 -52.33
CA LEU A 164 -62.44 14.74 -53.31
C LEU A 164 -62.25 14.24 -54.75
N SER A 165 -61.10 13.63 -55.04
CA SER A 165 -60.86 13.03 -56.36
C SER A 165 -61.82 11.87 -56.64
N GLY A 166 -62.14 11.05 -55.63
CA GLY A 166 -63.14 9.99 -55.71
C GLY A 166 -64.55 10.52 -55.94
N GLU A 167 -64.93 11.60 -55.24
CA GLU A 167 -66.21 12.29 -55.45
C GLU A 167 -66.33 12.86 -56.86
N LEU A 168 -65.28 13.50 -57.38
CA LEU A 168 -65.24 14.02 -58.75
C LEU A 168 -65.37 12.90 -59.79
N LEU A 169 -64.71 11.76 -59.57
CA LEU A 169 -64.85 10.59 -60.45
C LEU A 169 -66.27 10.01 -60.40
N ALA A 170 -66.88 9.90 -59.22
CA ALA A 170 -68.27 9.47 -59.08
C ALA A 170 -69.23 10.45 -59.79
N LEU A 171 -68.98 11.75 -59.69
CA LEU A 171 -69.76 12.78 -60.36
C LEU A 171 -69.59 12.72 -61.89
N ALA A 172 -68.37 12.48 -62.38
CA ALA A 172 -68.13 12.21 -63.80
C ALA A 172 -68.88 10.96 -64.29
N HIS A 173 -68.85 9.86 -63.52
CA HIS A 173 -69.62 8.65 -63.84
C HIS A 173 -71.14 8.88 -63.84
N THR A 174 -71.67 9.67 -62.90
CA THR A 174 -73.09 10.05 -62.92
C THR A 174 -73.43 10.94 -64.14
N GLN A 175 -72.54 11.85 -64.53
CA GLN A 175 -72.71 12.63 -65.76
C GLN A 175 -72.68 11.73 -67.01
N ASP A 176 -71.74 10.79 -67.11
CA ASP A 176 -71.64 9.85 -68.22
C ASP A 176 -72.88 8.95 -68.32
N THR A 177 -73.39 8.45 -67.19
CA THR A 177 -74.63 7.66 -67.17
C THR A 177 -75.85 8.49 -67.59
N LEU A 178 -75.96 9.75 -67.14
CA LEU A 178 -77.01 10.66 -67.60
C LEU A 178 -76.88 10.99 -69.09
N LEU A 179 -75.66 11.16 -69.61
CA LEU A 179 -75.41 11.33 -71.05
C LEU A 179 -75.82 10.08 -71.82
N GLN A 180 -75.51 8.88 -71.34
CA GLN A 180 -75.96 7.62 -71.94
C GLN A 180 -77.49 7.51 -71.93
N GLU A 181 -78.18 7.89 -70.85
CA GLU A 181 -79.65 7.93 -70.79
C GLU A 181 -80.24 9.00 -71.73
N ARG A 182 -79.60 10.17 -71.83
CA ARG A 182 -79.96 11.21 -72.81
C ARG A 182 -79.76 10.73 -74.25
N GLU A 183 -78.69 9.98 -74.50
CA GLU A 183 -78.47 9.34 -75.79
C GLU A 183 -79.47 8.23 -76.07
N ARG A 184 -79.84 7.40 -75.08
CA ARG A 184 -80.88 6.35 -75.22
C ARG A 184 -82.23 6.98 -75.54
N THR A 185 -82.65 8.01 -74.79
CA THR A 185 -83.87 8.77 -75.09
C THR A 185 -83.80 9.45 -76.45
N ARG A 186 -82.64 10.01 -76.85
CA ARG A 186 -82.43 10.53 -78.21
C ARG A 186 -82.49 9.44 -79.28
N ARG A 187 -81.97 8.24 -79.01
CA ARG A 187 -82.08 7.08 -79.91
C ARG A 187 -83.54 6.63 -80.03
N HIS A 188 -84.31 6.66 -78.95
CA HIS A 188 -85.75 6.38 -78.99
C HIS A 188 -86.56 7.46 -79.73
N THR A 189 -86.23 8.75 -79.58
CA THR A 189 -86.86 9.80 -80.40
C THR A 189 -86.45 9.70 -81.88
N LEU A 190 -85.19 9.39 -82.16
CA LEU A 190 -84.70 9.12 -83.51
C LEU A 190 -85.24 7.80 -84.10
N GLU A 191 -85.60 6.81 -83.28
CA GLU A 191 -86.32 5.59 -83.69
C GLU A 191 -87.78 5.88 -84.03
N VAL A 192 -88.44 6.78 -83.28
CA VAL A 192 -89.77 7.31 -83.62
C VAL A 192 -89.73 8.13 -84.93
N GLU A 193 -88.62 8.83 -85.20
CA GLU A 193 -88.38 9.51 -86.48
C GLU A 193 -87.92 8.57 -87.60
N ARG A 194 -87.16 7.49 -87.32
CA ARG A 194 -86.80 6.43 -88.27
C ARG A 194 -88.00 5.58 -88.69
N VAL A 195 -88.95 5.31 -87.80
CA VAL A 195 -90.24 4.68 -88.14
C VAL A 195 -91.08 5.61 -89.04
N ARG A 196 -90.84 6.93 -89.01
CA ARG A 196 -91.45 7.91 -89.93
C ARG A 196 -90.66 8.10 -91.24
N ALA A 197 -89.42 7.61 -91.33
CA ALA A 197 -88.51 7.81 -92.47
C ALA A 197 -88.03 6.52 -93.18
N LEU A 198 -88.52 5.34 -92.77
CA LEU A 198 -88.24 4.05 -93.43
C LEU A 198 -89.30 3.66 -94.49
N LEU A 199 -89.76 4.64 -95.28
CA LEU A 199 -90.47 4.41 -96.55
C LEU A 199 -89.93 5.37 -97.62
N SER A 200 -88.64 5.26 -97.95
CA SER A 200 -88.14 5.40 -99.33
C SER A 200 -86.64 5.05 -99.45
N ARG A 201 -86.41 3.87 -100.03
CA ARG A 201 -85.45 3.56 -101.11
C ARG A 201 -83.94 3.81 -100.92
N THR A 202 -83.20 2.70 -101.00
CA THR A 202 -82.16 2.35 -102.01
C THR A 202 -81.28 3.51 -102.54
N SER A 203 -79.96 3.42 -102.68
CA SER A 203 -79.17 2.33 -103.29
C SER A 203 -77.68 2.73 -103.38
N GLN A 204 -76.81 1.74 -103.21
CA GLN A 204 -75.56 1.47 -103.95
C GLN A 204 -74.28 2.32 -103.78
N ASN A 205 -73.23 1.55 -103.39
CA ASN A 205 -71.90 1.41 -104.00
C ASN A 205 -70.75 2.37 -103.64
N ARG A 206 -69.72 1.83 -102.95
CA ARG A 206 -68.33 1.47 -103.44
C ARG A 206 -67.34 1.43 -102.24
N VAL A 207 -66.61 0.32 -102.02
CA VAL A 207 -65.15 0.07 -102.31
C VAL A 207 -64.22 0.98 -101.50
N ARG A 208 -63.14 0.57 -100.81
CA ARG A 208 -62.54 -0.68 -100.25
C ARG A 208 -61.32 -0.18 -99.39
N PRO A 209 -60.42 -1.04 -98.86
CA PRO A 209 -59.72 -0.83 -97.58
C PRO A 209 -58.27 -0.33 -97.73
N GLU A 210 -57.69 0.16 -96.64
CA GLU A 210 -56.24 0.27 -96.48
C GLU A 210 -55.83 -0.28 -95.11
N GLU A 211 -55.15 -1.42 -95.18
CA GLU A 211 -54.26 -1.97 -94.16
C GLU A 211 -52.99 -1.12 -94.10
N PHE A 212 -52.34 -1.04 -92.95
CA PHE A 212 -50.90 -1.30 -92.84
C PHE A 212 -50.56 -1.70 -91.40
N GLU A 213 -50.19 -2.97 -91.26
CA GLU A 213 -49.17 -3.37 -90.30
C GLU A 213 -47.84 -2.67 -90.62
N GLN A 214 -47.04 -2.34 -89.60
CA GLN A 214 -45.60 -2.58 -89.72
C GLN A 214 -44.91 -2.78 -88.37
N SER A 215 -44.62 -4.06 -88.15
CA SER A 215 -43.45 -4.64 -87.48
C SER A 215 -42.12 -3.87 -87.63
N LYS A 216 -41.30 -3.91 -86.56
CA LYS A 216 -39.86 -4.31 -86.51
C LYS A 216 -39.22 -3.65 -85.28
N SER A 217 -38.87 -4.38 -84.21
CA SER A 217 -37.71 -5.27 -84.04
C SER A 217 -36.37 -4.70 -84.54
N GLN A 218 -35.41 -4.68 -83.61
CA GLN A 218 -33.95 -4.67 -83.77
C GLN A 218 -33.23 -3.32 -83.90
N LEU A 219 -32.61 -2.91 -82.79
CA LEU A 219 -31.22 -2.43 -82.78
C LEU A 219 -30.59 -2.64 -81.39
N GLU A 220 -30.59 -3.89 -80.93
CA GLU A 220 -29.54 -4.34 -80.03
C GLU A 220 -28.23 -4.44 -80.83
N ARG A 221 -27.35 -3.44 -80.67
CA ARG A 221 -25.91 -3.68 -80.83
C ARG A 221 -24.98 -2.70 -80.10
N ASN A 222 -25.52 -1.78 -79.29
CA ASN A 222 -24.72 -0.91 -78.42
C ASN A 222 -25.06 -1.04 -76.92
N GLY A 223 -26.18 -1.70 -76.57
CA GLY A 223 -26.58 -1.92 -75.16
C GLY A 223 -25.77 -3.01 -74.47
N VAL A 224 -25.47 -4.12 -75.17
CA VAL A 224 -24.70 -5.23 -74.60
C VAL A 224 -23.26 -4.81 -74.26
N GLN A 225 -22.62 -3.98 -75.11
CA GLN A 225 -21.25 -3.53 -74.88
C GLN A 225 -21.13 -2.50 -73.74
N ASN A 226 -22.16 -1.65 -73.54
CA ASN A 226 -22.23 -0.70 -72.43
C ASN A 226 -22.60 -1.40 -71.12
N ASN A 227 -23.53 -2.36 -71.15
CA ASN A 227 -23.89 -3.15 -69.95
C ASN A 227 -22.71 -3.97 -69.44
N LEU A 228 -21.95 -4.63 -70.33
CA LEU A 228 -20.71 -5.32 -69.96
C LEU A 228 -19.69 -4.35 -69.37
N ARG A 229 -19.51 -3.16 -69.96
CA ARG A 229 -18.60 -2.11 -69.44
C ARG A 229 -19.02 -1.65 -68.04
N ASP A 230 -20.31 -1.39 -67.82
CA ASP A 230 -20.85 -0.96 -66.53
C ASP A 230 -20.74 -2.05 -65.47
N GLU A 231 -20.92 -3.32 -65.85
CA GLU A 231 -20.69 -4.47 -64.96
C GLU A 231 -19.21 -4.63 -64.60
N PHE A 232 -18.28 -4.49 -65.56
CA PHE A 232 -16.85 -4.47 -65.28
C PHE A 232 -16.44 -3.31 -64.38
N GLU A 233 -17.06 -2.14 -64.55
CA GLU A 233 -16.76 -0.97 -63.73
C GLU A 233 -17.35 -1.09 -62.30
N LYS A 234 -18.54 -1.68 -62.16
CA LYS A 234 -19.10 -2.07 -60.84
C LYS A 234 -18.22 -3.10 -60.15
N LEU A 235 -17.78 -4.12 -60.89
CA LEU A 235 -16.90 -5.16 -60.37
C LEU A 235 -15.55 -4.57 -59.93
N ARG A 236 -14.96 -3.70 -60.75
CA ARG A 236 -13.73 -2.97 -60.41
C ARG A 236 -13.89 -2.11 -59.15
N LYS A 237 -14.96 -1.31 -59.04
CA LYS A 237 -15.26 -0.51 -57.85
C LYS A 237 -15.47 -1.39 -56.61
N SER A 238 -16.08 -2.57 -56.75
CA SER A 238 -16.24 -3.51 -55.64
C SER A 238 -14.90 -4.11 -55.18
N TYR A 239 -14.00 -4.45 -56.11
CA TYR A 239 -12.66 -4.93 -55.79
C TYR A 239 -11.78 -3.82 -55.18
N GLU A 240 -11.83 -2.60 -55.71
CA GLU A 240 -11.15 -1.44 -55.14
C GLU A 240 -11.67 -1.15 -53.72
N GLY A 241 -12.98 -1.23 -53.49
CA GLY A 241 -13.58 -1.11 -52.16
C GLY A 241 -13.16 -2.22 -51.21
N HIS A 242 -13.14 -3.48 -51.65
CA HIS A 242 -12.63 -4.60 -50.84
C HIS A 242 -11.13 -4.47 -50.54
N GLN A 243 -10.34 -3.96 -51.48
CA GLN A 243 -8.92 -3.71 -51.28
C GLN A 243 -8.69 -2.58 -50.25
N GLN A 244 -9.43 -1.47 -50.36
CA GLN A 244 -9.39 -0.39 -49.38
C GLN A 244 -9.81 -0.88 -47.98
N GLN A 245 -10.87 -1.69 -47.87
CA GLN A 245 -11.29 -2.29 -46.60
C GLN A 245 -10.21 -3.19 -45.98
N LEU A 246 -9.45 -3.93 -46.79
CA LEU A 246 -8.34 -4.75 -46.30
C LEU A 246 -7.16 -3.88 -45.87
N GLU A 247 -6.81 -2.85 -46.63
CA GLU A 247 -5.77 -1.89 -46.28
C GLU A 247 -6.10 -1.16 -44.97
N GLU A 248 -7.35 -0.69 -44.81
CA GLU A 248 -7.84 -0.08 -43.56
C GLU A 248 -7.75 -1.03 -42.37
N LYS A 249 -8.14 -2.31 -42.55
CA LYS A 249 -8.01 -3.33 -41.50
C LYS A 249 -6.56 -3.59 -41.11
N VAL A 250 -5.65 -3.66 -42.08
CA VAL A 250 -4.20 -3.83 -41.82
C VAL A 250 -3.65 -2.64 -41.04
N VAL A 251 -4.03 -1.42 -41.43
CA VAL A 251 -3.62 -0.19 -40.73
C VAL A 251 -4.22 -0.14 -39.31
N ALA A 252 -5.48 -0.52 -39.14
CA ALA A 252 -6.13 -0.59 -37.83
C ALA A 252 -5.43 -1.61 -36.90
N MET A 253 -5.20 -2.84 -37.39
CA MET A 253 -4.43 -3.86 -36.64
C MET A 253 -3.01 -3.38 -36.33
N GLY A 254 -2.35 -2.65 -37.23
CA GLY A 254 -1.03 -2.07 -36.99
C GLY A 254 -1.03 -1.01 -35.88
N ARG A 255 -2.09 -0.17 -35.81
CA ARG A 255 -2.29 0.79 -34.71
C ARG A 255 -2.54 0.07 -33.39
N GLU A 256 -3.46 -0.89 -33.35
CA GLU A 256 -3.76 -1.69 -32.16
C GLU A 256 -2.52 -2.45 -31.66
N GLN A 257 -1.72 -3.04 -32.56
CA GLN A 257 -0.49 -3.72 -32.18
C GLN A 257 0.53 -2.76 -31.56
N GLN A 258 0.64 -1.54 -32.09
CA GLN A 258 1.54 -0.54 -31.55
C GLN A 258 1.07 -0.02 -30.19
N GLU A 259 -0.23 0.18 -30.00
CA GLU A 259 -0.83 0.54 -28.73
C GLU A 259 -0.64 -0.55 -27.68
N ASN A 260 -0.86 -1.81 -28.05
CA ASN A 260 -0.62 -2.97 -27.18
C ASN A 260 0.86 -3.06 -26.78
N LYS A 261 1.80 -2.84 -27.71
CA LYS A 261 3.23 -2.76 -27.38
C LYS A 261 3.56 -1.66 -26.38
N ARG A 262 2.96 -0.46 -26.52
CA ARG A 262 3.13 0.63 -25.55
C ARG A 262 2.54 0.26 -24.18
N ALA A 263 1.35 -0.36 -24.15
CA ALA A 263 0.71 -0.80 -22.92
C ALA A 263 1.57 -1.86 -22.19
N ILE A 264 2.11 -2.84 -22.91
CA ILE A 264 3.04 -3.85 -22.35
C ILE A 264 4.31 -3.19 -21.81
N GLN A 265 4.85 -2.18 -22.48
CA GLN A 265 6.03 -1.46 -21.98
C GLN A 265 5.70 -0.66 -20.72
N SER A 266 4.53 0.00 -20.65
CA SER A 266 4.07 0.72 -19.45
C SER A 266 3.92 -0.24 -18.27
N THR A 267 3.21 -1.35 -18.44
CA THR A 267 3.01 -2.34 -17.37
C THR A 267 4.32 -2.97 -16.93
N ARG A 268 5.27 -3.22 -17.85
CA ARG A 268 6.61 -3.69 -17.51
C ARG A 268 7.40 -2.65 -16.71
N HIS A 269 7.27 -1.37 -17.04
CA HIS A 269 7.93 -0.29 -16.31
C HIS A 269 7.33 -0.15 -14.91
N GLU A 270 6.01 -0.13 -14.78
CA GLU A 270 5.28 -0.10 -13.51
C GLU A 270 5.65 -1.30 -12.63
N LEU A 271 5.70 -2.51 -13.20
CA LEU A 271 6.11 -3.71 -12.47
C LEU A 271 7.57 -3.62 -12.01
N SER A 272 8.46 -3.06 -12.83
CA SER A 272 9.84 -2.80 -12.43
C SER A 272 9.93 -1.78 -11.29
N GLN A 273 9.14 -0.71 -11.32
CA GLN A 273 9.08 0.28 -10.24
C GLN A 273 8.56 -0.36 -8.95
N GLN A 274 7.48 -1.15 -9.03
CA GLN A 274 6.91 -1.88 -7.89
C GLN A 274 7.90 -2.90 -7.31
N SER A 275 8.69 -3.57 -8.15
CA SER A 275 9.74 -4.48 -7.67
C SER A 275 10.84 -3.74 -6.91
N ALA A 276 11.23 -2.53 -7.34
CA ALA A 276 12.22 -1.72 -6.67
C ALA A 276 11.71 -1.18 -5.32
N THR A 277 10.46 -0.71 -5.26
CA THR A 277 9.85 -0.27 -3.99
C THR A 277 9.68 -1.44 -3.00
N LEU A 278 9.36 -2.63 -3.50
CA LEU A 278 9.31 -3.84 -2.67
C LEU A 278 10.69 -4.16 -2.07
N ILE A 279 11.76 -4.10 -2.85
CA ILE A 279 13.13 -4.34 -2.34
C ILE A 279 13.51 -3.32 -1.26
N ILE A 280 13.20 -2.03 -1.48
CA ILE A 280 13.49 -0.97 -0.49
C ILE A 280 12.70 -1.22 0.80
N SER A 281 11.41 -1.53 0.70
CA SER A 281 10.59 -1.81 1.90
C SER A 281 11.02 -3.09 2.63
N GLN A 282 11.45 -4.13 1.91
CA GLN A 282 12.05 -5.33 2.50
C GLN A 282 13.36 -5.02 3.24
N HIS A 283 14.18 -4.13 2.69
CA HIS A 283 15.40 -3.69 3.36
C HIS A 283 15.08 -2.92 4.65
N GLN A 284 14.16 -1.97 4.60
CA GLN A 284 13.69 -1.21 5.77
C GLN A 284 13.11 -2.13 6.85
N LEU A 285 12.38 -3.18 6.46
CA LEU A 285 11.87 -4.18 7.40
C LEU A 285 13.03 -4.89 8.13
N LYS A 286 14.06 -5.33 7.40
CA LYS A 286 15.23 -6.00 7.99
C LYS A 286 16.02 -5.07 8.91
N GLU A 287 16.14 -3.79 8.56
CA GLU A 287 16.76 -2.78 9.43
C GLU A 287 15.96 -2.60 10.72
N ALA A 288 14.64 -2.45 10.63
CA ALA A 288 13.77 -2.36 11.79
C ALA A 288 13.84 -3.63 12.68
N GLU A 289 13.89 -4.82 12.08
CA GLU A 289 14.08 -6.09 12.80
C GLU A 289 15.43 -6.15 13.55
N ALA A 290 16.50 -5.63 12.93
CA ALA A 290 17.80 -5.53 13.57
C ALA A 290 17.77 -4.54 14.75
N GLU A 291 17.11 -3.38 14.61
CA GLU A 291 16.93 -2.42 15.71
C GLU A 291 16.08 -2.99 16.85
N VAL A 292 15.00 -3.71 16.54
CA VAL A 292 14.22 -4.43 17.56
C VAL A 292 15.09 -5.43 18.31
N SER A 293 15.95 -6.16 17.60
CA SER A 293 16.88 -7.12 18.21
C SER A 293 17.90 -6.43 19.11
N LYS A 294 18.45 -5.29 18.68
CA LYS A 294 19.37 -4.46 19.50
C LYS A 294 18.69 -3.96 20.76
N LEU A 295 17.51 -3.35 20.65
CA LEU A 295 16.72 -2.84 21.77
C LEU A 295 16.34 -3.97 22.74
N GLN A 296 16.00 -5.15 22.22
CA GLN A 296 15.71 -6.32 23.05
C GLN A 296 16.92 -6.79 23.85
N ASN A 297 18.13 -6.75 23.26
CA ASN A 297 19.36 -7.09 23.97
C ASN A 297 19.70 -6.04 25.04
N HIS A 298 19.58 -4.76 24.72
CA HIS A 298 19.77 -3.68 25.69
C HIS A 298 18.82 -3.80 26.88
N LEU A 299 17.53 -4.12 26.63
CA LEU A 299 16.56 -4.36 27.68
C LEU A 299 16.91 -5.58 28.56
N LYS A 300 17.50 -6.64 27.97
CA LYS A 300 17.99 -7.80 28.73
C LYS A 300 19.18 -7.43 29.62
N GLU A 301 20.12 -6.66 29.12
CA GLU A 301 21.28 -6.17 29.88
C GLU A 301 20.84 -5.29 31.04
N LEU A 302 20.01 -4.28 30.76
CA LEU A 302 19.49 -3.39 31.80
C LEU A 302 18.70 -4.16 32.87
N ASN A 303 17.92 -5.16 32.48
CA ASN A 303 17.26 -6.06 33.45
C ASN A 303 18.25 -6.86 34.30
N ARG A 304 19.35 -7.36 33.71
CA ARG A 304 20.40 -8.05 34.48
C ARG A 304 21.06 -7.10 35.46
N GLU A 305 21.34 -5.87 35.05
CA GLU A 305 21.89 -4.84 35.93
C GLU A 305 20.95 -4.50 37.08
N TYR A 306 19.66 -4.28 36.82
CA TYR A 306 18.67 -4.04 37.87
C TYR A 306 18.58 -5.21 38.84
N ARG A 307 18.57 -6.46 38.35
CA ARG A 307 18.60 -7.65 39.21
C ARG A 307 19.87 -7.73 40.05
N ALA A 308 21.04 -7.40 39.48
CA ALA A 308 22.30 -7.40 40.20
C ALA A 308 22.33 -6.31 41.28
N ARG A 309 21.83 -5.10 40.99
CA ARG A 309 21.70 -4.01 41.99
C ARG A 309 20.74 -4.39 43.11
N LEU A 310 19.57 -4.94 42.77
CA LEU A 310 18.60 -5.43 43.75
C LEU A 310 19.20 -6.52 44.63
N ALA A 311 19.92 -7.49 44.06
CA ALA A 311 20.59 -8.53 44.83
C ALA A 311 21.63 -7.93 45.80
N ARG A 312 22.38 -6.92 45.36
CA ARG A 312 23.37 -6.24 46.20
C ARG A 312 22.72 -5.43 47.31
N TYR A 313 21.64 -4.70 47.02
CA TYR A 313 20.87 -4.02 48.05
C TYR A 313 20.28 -5.00 49.06
N ILE A 314 19.74 -6.13 48.64
CA ILE A 314 19.27 -7.17 49.56
C ILE A 314 20.43 -7.69 50.42
N GLN A 315 21.60 -7.91 49.82
CA GLN A 315 22.78 -8.37 50.54
C GLN A 315 23.27 -7.34 51.57
N ASP A 316 23.42 -6.08 51.17
CA ASP A 316 23.81 -4.97 52.05
C ASP A 316 22.81 -4.82 53.21
N VAL A 317 21.51 -4.95 52.92
CA VAL A 317 20.44 -4.92 53.93
C VAL A 317 20.54 -6.11 54.89
N THR A 318 20.80 -7.33 54.40
CA THR A 318 21.00 -8.48 55.27
C THR A 318 22.25 -8.32 56.14
N GLU A 319 23.34 -7.78 55.60
CA GLU A 319 24.58 -7.51 56.34
C GLU A 319 24.35 -6.44 57.42
N CYS A 320 23.63 -5.36 57.11
CA CYS A 320 23.22 -4.34 58.08
C CYS A 320 22.32 -4.90 59.19
N VAL A 321 21.34 -5.76 58.87
CA VAL A 321 20.46 -6.39 59.86
C VAL A 321 21.22 -7.38 60.73
N THR A 322 22.22 -8.08 60.18
CA THR A 322 23.09 -8.96 60.99
C THR A 322 24.08 -8.19 61.87
N ALA A 323 24.49 -6.99 61.46
CA ALA A 323 25.45 -6.17 62.20
C ALA A 323 24.78 -5.25 63.24
N ALA A 324 23.53 -4.83 63.03
CA ALA A 324 22.79 -3.93 63.90
C ALA A 324 21.77 -4.71 64.74
N GLY A 325 22.15 -5.05 65.97
CA GLY A 325 21.25 -5.62 66.97
C GLY A 325 20.30 -4.60 67.62
N ASP A 326 19.77 -3.59 66.91
CA ASP A 326 18.94 -2.56 67.53
C ASP A 326 17.84 -1.94 66.62
N GLY A 327 16.71 -1.56 67.24
CA GLY A 327 15.39 -1.43 66.61
C GLY A 327 15.08 -0.20 65.74
N ASP A 328 15.86 0.90 65.83
CA ASP A 328 15.56 2.17 65.11
C ASP A 328 15.98 2.15 63.63
N LEU A 329 17.11 1.51 63.32
CA LEU A 329 17.58 1.30 61.94
C LEU A 329 16.63 0.38 61.15
N GLY A 330 16.01 -0.58 61.83
CA GLY A 330 15.04 -1.50 61.24
C GLY A 330 13.78 -0.80 60.73
N GLN A 331 13.31 0.26 61.40
CA GLN A 331 12.12 1.00 60.96
C GLN A 331 12.40 1.86 59.72
N LYS A 332 13.55 2.55 59.64
CA LYS A 332 13.94 3.34 58.46
C LYS A 332 14.16 2.45 57.23
N LEU A 333 14.80 1.30 57.44
CA LEU A 333 15.00 0.29 56.41
C LEU A 333 13.66 -0.27 55.91
N LYS A 334 12.73 -0.57 56.82
CA LYS A 334 11.38 -1.01 56.48
C LYS A 334 10.65 0.01 55.60
N GLY A 335 10.71 1.30 55.92
CA GLY A 335 10.12 2.37 55.10
C GLY A 335 10.73 2.46 53.70
N PHE A 336 12.05 2.31 53.57
CA PHE A 336 12.73 2.28 52.27
C PHE A 336 12.31 1.08 51.40
N VAL A 337 12.24 -0.11 52.02
CA VAL A 337 11.80 -1.32 51.34
C VAL A 337 10.33 -1.21 50.94
N GLU A 338 9.46 -0.66 51.78
CA GLU A 338 8.05 -0.42 51.46
C GLU A 338 7.88 0.57 50.29
N SER A 339 8.63 1.67 50.27
CA SER A 339 8.63 2.62 49.14
C SER A 339 9.08 1.96 47.83
N MET A 340 10.18 1.22 47.88
CA MET A 340 10.71 0.50 46.71
C MET A 340 9.70 -0.54 46.20
N LEU A 341 9.05 -1.28 47.09
CA LEU A 341 8.05 -2.28 46.71
C LEU A 341 6.85 -1.63 46.02
N GLU A 342 6.45 -0.44 46.47
CA GLU A 342 5.31 0.28 45.91
C GLU A 342 5.63 0.94 44.56
N GLU A 343 6.84 1.45 44.37
CA GLU A 343 7.35 1.89 43.06
C GLU A 343 7.41 0.73 42.06
N VAL A 344 7.87 -0.44 42.50
CA VAL A 344 7.89 -1.65 41.66
C VAL A 344 6.47 -2.07 41.27
N LYS A 345 5.53 -2.12 42.22
CA LYS A 345 4.13 -2.45 41.93
C LYS A 345 3.49 -1.46 40.96
N THR A 346 3.69 -0.15 41.15
CA THR A 346 3.11 0.87 40.27
C THR A 346 3.73 0.83 38.86
N SER A 347 5.04 0.58 38.75
CA SER A 347 5.72 0.35 37.47
C SER A 347 5.15 -0.87 36.73
N TYR A 348 4.98 -2.00 37.42
CA TYR A 348 4.36 -3.19 36.83
C TYR A 348 2.90 -2.96 36.41
N ARG A 349 2.08 -2.28 37.23
CA ARG A 349 0.70 -1.92 36.85
C ARG A 349 0.66 -1.04 35.60
N SER A 350 1.51 0.00 35.54
CA SER A 350 1.62 0.87 34.36
C SER A 350 2.01 0.08 33.10
N ARG A 351 2.98 -0.84 33.23
CA ARG A 351 3.40 -1.71 32.13
C ARG A 351 2.30 -2.67 31.68
N GLU A 352 1.57 -3.26 32.62
CA GLU A 352 0.44 -4.16 32.35
C GLU A 352 -0.70 -3.42 31.62
N GLU A 353 -0.99 -2.18 32.02
CA GLU A 353 -1.94 -1.32 31.33
C GLU A 353 -1.51 -1.00 29.89
N GLN A 354 -0.22 -0.71 29.66
CA GLN A 354 0.32 -0.49 28.33
C GLN A 354 0.19 -1.73 27.44
N LEU A 355 0.54 -2.91 27.96
CA LEU A 355 0.41 -4.17 27.23
C LEU A 355 -1.05 -4.47 26.91
N THR A 356 -1.95 -4.26 27.87
CA THR A 356 -3.39 -4.44 27.66
C THR A 356 -3.94 -3.49 26.60
N LYS A 357 -3.49 -2.23 26.60
CA LYS A 357 -3.83 -1.26 25.55
C LYS A 357 -3.32 -1.70 24.17
N ALA A 358 -2.07 -2.16 24.08
CA ALA A 358 -1.48 -2.65 22.83
C ALA A 358 -2.20 -3.90 22.30
N VAL A 359 -2.53 -4.87 23.16
CA VAL A 359 -3.31 -6.04 22.76
C VAL A 359 -4.69 -5.64 22.23
N ARG A 360 -5.36 -4.67 22.87
CA ARG A 360 -6.64 -4.13 22.39
C ARG A 360 -6.50 -3.45 21.03
N THR A 361 -5.44 -2.68 20.77
CA THR A 361 -5.24 -2.04 19.47
C THR A 361 -4.92 -3.06 18.38
N TYR A 362 -4.08 -4.05 18.65
CA TYR A 362 -3.81 -5.15 17.71
C TYR A 362 -5.08 -5.95 17.40
N ARG A 363 -5.89 -6.28 18.40
CA ARG A 363 -7.17 -6.96 18.18
C ARG A 363 -8.10 -6.15 17.27
N LYS A 364 -8.20 -4.84 17.48
CA LYS A 364 -8.98 -3.94 16.59
C LYS A 364 -8.42 -3.93 15.17
N ARG A 365 -7.10 -3.86 15.00
CA ARG A 365 -6.45 -3.87 13.68
C ARG A 365 -6.66 -5.19 12.95
N ILE A 366 -6.54 -6.32 13.64
CA ILE A 366 -6.80 -7.66 13.09
C ILE A 366 -8.28 -7.78 12.67
N GLN A 367 -9.21 -7.30 13.49
CA GLN A 367 -10.63 -7.29 13.14
C GLN A 367 -10.89 -6.42 11.91
N GLY A 368 -10.27 -5.24 11.81
CA GLY A 368 -10.34 -4.39 10.63
C GLY A 368 -9.84 -5.08 9.36
N LEU A 369 -8.66 -5.70 9.42
CA LEU A 369 -8.08 -6.47 8.31
C LEU A 369 -8.95 -7.67 7.91
N SER A 370 -9.53 -8.37 8.89
CA SER A 370 -10.46 -9.48 8.64
C SER A 370 -11.71 -9.00 7.90
N ASN A 371 -12.27 -7.86 8.29
CA ASN A 371 -13.43 -7.28 7.62
C ASN A 371 -13.10 -6.88 6.17
N THR A 372 -11.97 -6.22 5.93
CA THR A 372 -11.55 -5.87 4.56
C THR A 372 -11.27 -7.10 3.71
N TYR A 373 -10.64 -8.13 4.29
CA TYR A 373 -10.41 -9.40 3.61
C TYR A 373 -11.73 -10.09 3.24
N GLN A 374 -12.72 -10.10 4.14
CA GLN A 374 -14.05 -10.64 3.86
C GLN A 374 -14.75 -9.88 2.73
N GLN A 375 -14.69 -8.54 2.74
CA GLN A 375 -15.26 -7.71 1.67
C GLN A 375 -14.60 -7.98 0.31
N LEU A 376 -13.27 -8.09 0.28
CA LEU A 376 -12.54 -8.41 -0.94
C LEU A 376 -12.89 -9.82 -1.45
N LEU A 377 -13.04 -10.79 -0.55
CA LEU A 377 -13.47 -12.13 -0.90
C LEU A 377 -14.88 -12.13 -1.51
N ILE A 378 -15.81 -11.32 -0.98
CA ILE A 378 -17.16 -11.15 -1.53
C ILE A 378 -17.11 -10.57 -2.94
N ALA A 379 -16.33 -9.50 -3.14
CA ALA A 379 -16.15 -8.88 -4.46
C ALA A 379 -15.55 -9.86 -5.48
N TYR A 380 -14.57 -10.65 -5.05
CA TYR A 380 -13.97 -11.70 -5.87
C TYR A 380 -14.99 -12.78 -6.26
N ARG A 381 -15.87 -13.24 -5.35
CA ARG A 381 -16.92 -14.21 -5.75
C ARG A 381 -17.80 -13.65 -6.84
N LEU A 382 -18.28 -12.42 -6.64
CA LEU A 382 -19.22 -11.77 -7.56
C LEU A 382 -18.60 -11.63 -8.96
N GLN A 383 -17.35 -11.16 -9.01
CA GLN A 383 -16.62 -11.04 -10.27
C GLN A 383 -16.41 -12.41 -10.94
N ARG A 384 -16.07 -13.43 -10.16
CA ARG A 384 -15.89 -14.79 -10.66
C ARG A 384 -17.18 -15.39 -11.21
N GLU A 385 -18.31 -15.18 -10.53
CA GLU A 385 -19.64 -15.60 -11.00
C GLU A 385 -20.03 -14.88 -12.29
N GLN A 386 -19.74 -13.58 -12.41
CA GLN A 386 -19.96 -12.80 -13.64
C GLN A 386 -19.14 -13.35 -14.82
N ILE A 387 -17.87 -13.69 -14.59
CA ILE A 387 -17.01 -14.30 -15.62
C ILE A 387 -17.53 -15.68 -16.03
N LEU A 388 -17.97 -16.50 -15.08
CA LEU A 388 -18.54 -17.83 -15.36
C LEU A 388 -19.91 -17.76 -16.06
N ALA A 389 -20.66 -16.66 -15.89
CA ALA A 389 -21.95 -16.45 -16.54
C ALA A 389 -21.82 -15.97 -18.00
N LEU A 390 -20.63 -15.51 -18.43
CA LEU A 390 -20.38 -15.12 -19.82
C LEU A 390 -20.26 -16.37 -20.72
N PRO A 391 -20.96 -16.42 -21.87
CA PRO A 391 -20.97 -17.59 -22.75
C PRO A 391 -19.64 -17.82 -23.48
N GLU A 392 -18.79 -16.80 -23.60
CA GLU A 392 -17.47 -16.89 -24.20
C GLU A 392 -16.44 -17.25 -23.12
N HIS A 393 -15.90 -18.48 -23.17
CA HIS A 393 -14.90 -18.99 -22.21
C HIS A 393 -13.50 -18.35 -22.39
N ALA A 394 -13.44 -17.07 -22.80
CA ALA A 394 -12.21 -16.37 -23.15
C ALA A 394 -11.36 -15.94 -21.94
N LEU A 395 -11.96 -15.88 -20.74
CA LEU A 395 -11.31 -15.44 -19.51
C LEU A 395 -11.34 -16.56 -18.47
N GLU A 396 -10.16 -16.93 -17.95
CA GLU A 396 -10.05 -17.91 -16.87
C GLU A 396 -10.53 -17.28 -15.55
N ALA A 397 -11.57 -17.86 -14.95
CA ALA A 397 -12.22 -17.32 -13.75
C ALA A 397 -11.35 -17.41 -12.46
N GLY A 398 -10.15 -18.00 -12.55
CA GLY A 398 -9.20 -18.14 -11.45
C GLY A 398 -9.59 -19.20 -10.39
N PRO A 399 -8.69 -19.44 -9.42
CA PRO A 399 -8.86 -20.48 -8.41
C PRO A 399 -10.06 -20.19 -7.48
N PRO A 400 -10.78 -21.22 -7.01
CA PRO A 400 -11.85 -21.04 -6.04
C PRO A 400 -11.40 -20.32 -4.77
N GLU A 401 -12.30 -19.59 -4.13
CA GLU A 401 -11.99 -18.81 -2.94
C GLU A 401 -11.46 -19.60 -1.74
N GLY A 402 -11.76 -20.91 -1.68
CA GLY A 402 -11.21 -21.80 -0.66
C GLY A 402 -9.69 -21.79 -0.64
N HIS A 403 -9.03 -21.40 -1.74
CA HIS A 403 -7.58 -21.28 -1.84
C HIS A 403 -7.01 -20.04 -1.15
N PHE A 404 -7.82 -19.02 -0.85
CA PHE A 404 -7.35 -17.77 -0.25
C PHE A 404 -7.44 -17.74 1.27
N SER A 405 -7.90 -18.81 1.93
CA SER A 405 -8.14 -18.82 3.37
C SER A 405 -6.85 -18.51 4.15
N PRO A 406 -6.82 -17.44 4.98
CA PRO A 406 -5.66 -17.19 5.83
C PRO A 406 -5.53 -18.34 6.82
N ALA A 407 -4.38 -19.00 6.81
CA ALA A 407 -4.08 -20.23 7.55
C ALA A 407 -3.99 -20.06 9.09
N GLY A 408 -4.74 -19.12 9.68
CA GLY A 408 -4.89 -18.95 11.12
C GLY A 408 -6.27 -19.41 11.58
N ALA A 409 -6.45 -20.71 11.81
CA ALA A 409 -7.69 -21.28 12.35
C ALA A 409 -7.97 -20.88 13.81
N GLU A 410 -6.97 -20.34 14.50
CA GLU A 410 -6.97 -20.12 15.95
C GLU A 410 -7.79 -18.91 16.42
N LEU A 411 -8.14 -17.99 15.52
CA LEU A 411 -8.88 -16.76 15.85
C LEU A 411 -10.32 -16.74 15.32
N ARG A 412 -10.75 -17.79 14.63
CA ARG A 412 -12.09 -17.85 14.02
C ARG A 412 -13.13 -18.43 14.98
N GLY A 413 -14.33 -17.83 14.94
CA GLY A 413 -15.52 -18.41 15.57
C GLY A 413 -15.82 -19.80 15.00
N GLU A 414 -16.52 -20.64 15.76
CA GLU A 414 -16.87 -22.01 15.37
C GLU A 414 -17.62 -22.05 14.03
N THR A 415 -18.51 -21.08 13.80
CA THR A 415 -19.27 -20.91 12.57
C THR A 415 -18.40 -20.68 11.33
N GLU A 416 -17.30 -19.94 11.45
CA GLU A 416 -16.38 -19.68 10.34
C GLU A 416 -15.52 -20.91 10.01
N ARG A 417 -15.21 -21.73 11.02
CA ARG A 417 -14.52 -23.03 10.83
C ARG A 417 -15.43 -24.03 10.14
N GLU A 418 -16.71 -24.07 10.50
CA GLU A 418 -17.71 -24.91 9.82
C GLU A 418 -17.94 -24.46 8.37
N LEU A 419 -18.04 -23.16 8.11
CA LEU A 419 -18.12 -22.62 6.75
C LEU A 419 -16.88 -22.98 5.92
N HIS A 420 -15.70 -23.08 6.53
CA HIS A 420 -14.49 -23.53 5.83
C HIS A 420 -14.58 -24.99 5.40
N ARG A 421 -14.96 -25.89 6.32
CA ARG A 421 -15.13 -27.32 6.02
C ARG A 421 -16.15 -27.52 4.90
N LEU A 422 -17.28 -26.83 4.97
CA LEU A 422 -18.31 -26.89 3.93
C LEU A 422 -17.82 -26.40 2.57
N ARG A 423 -16.91 -25.41 2.53
CA ARG A 423 -16.29 -24.94 1.27
C ARG A 423 -15.31 -25.96 0.69
N GLU A 424 -14.52 -26.61 1.53
CA GLU A 424 -13.60 -27.67 1.10
C GLU A 424 -14.38 -28.87 0.55
N ASP A 425 -15.45 -29.28 1.22
CA ASP A 425 -16.33 -30.37 0.79
C ASP A 425 -17.03 -30.01 -0.53
N LYS A 426 -17.52 -28.78 -0.68
CA LYS A 426 -18.08 -28.28 -1.95
C LYS A 426 -17.06 -28.36 -3.09
N ALA A 427 -15.83 -27.89 -2.89
CA ALA A 427 -14.79 -27.93 -3.91
C ALA A 427 -14.43 -29.37 -4.31
N ARG A 428 -14.34 -30.29 -3.34
CA ARG A 428 -14.11 -31.71 -3.60
C ARG A 428 -15.23 -32.32 -4.44
N LEU A 429 -16.49 -32.04 -4.09
CA LEU A 429 -17.65 -32.54 -4.84
C LEU A 429 -17.70 -31.96 -6.26
N GLU A 430 -17.38 -30.68 -6.45
CA GLU A 430 -17.30 -30.06 -7.78
C GLU A 430 -16.21 -30.71 -8.66
N SER A 431 -15.04 -31.00 -8.10
CA SER A 431 -13.98 -31.74 -8.82
C SER A 431 -14.42 -33.15 -9.20
N GLN A 432 -15.11 -33.88 -8.31
CA GLN A 432 -15.67 -35.19 -8.61
C GLN A 432 -16.74 -35.12 -9.70
N LEU A 433 -17.58 -34.09 -9.70
CA LEU A 433 -18.62 -33.87 -10.71
C LEU A 433 -18.02 -33.59 -12.09
N LYS A 434 -16.93 -32.80 -12.15
CA LYS A 434 -16.18 -32.56 -13.41
C LYS A 434 -15.60 -33.86 -13.96
N LEU A 435 -14.93 -34.64 -13.11
CA LEU A 435 -14.36 -35.94 -13.49
C LEU A 435 -15.45 -36.92 -13.98
N ALA A 436 -16.60 -36.98 -13.31
CA ALA A 436 -17.71 -37.83 -13.73
C ALA A 436 -18.32 -37.39 -15.07
N ARG A 437 -18.41 -36.08 -15.33
CA ARG A 437 -18.86 -35.55 -16.63
C ARG A 437 -17.90 -35.88 -17.77
N GLU A 438 -16.59 -35.80 -17.52
CA GLU A 438 -15.55 -36.17 -18.49
C GLU A 438 -15.56 -37.69 -18.78
N GLN A 439 -15.81 -38.52 -17.76
CA GLN A 439 -15.99 -39.97 -17.92
C GLN A 439 -17.29 -40.31 -18.68
N GLY A 440 -18.38 -39.58 -18.44
CA GLY A 440 -19.62 -39.73 -19.20
C GLY A 440 -19.44 -39.37 -20.68
N TRP A 441 -18.74 -38.27 -20.96
CA TRP A 441 -18.41 -37.86 -22.34
C TRP A 441 -17.53 -38.86 -23.08
N THR A 442 -16.53 -39.43 -22.40
CA THR A 442 -15.63 -40.43 -23.00
C THR A 442 -16.33 -41.78 -23.24
N ASN A 443 -17.29 -42.16 -22.40
CA ASN A 443 -18.10 -43.36 -22.61
C ASN A 443 -19.13 -43.17 -23.74
N SER A 444 -19.78 -42.00 -23.87
CA SER A 444 -20.68 -41.71 -24.99
C SER A 444 -19.96 -41.72 -26.35
N ARG A 445 -18.72 -41.24 -26.42
CA ARG A 445 -17.90 -41.31 -27.64
C ARG A 445 -17.37 -42.71 -28.01
N ARG A 446 -17.47 -43.69 -27.13
CA ARG A 446 -17.09 -45.09 -27.44
C ARG A 446 -18.27 -45.95 -27.90
N LEU A 447 -19.50 -45.43 -27.80
CA LEU A 447 -20.73 -46.13 -28.17
C LEU A 447 -21.30 -45.67 -29.53
N GLU A 448 -20.69 -44.64 -30.14
CA GLU A 448 -20.77 -44.32 -31.58
C GLU A 448 -19.58 -44.96 -32.30
#